data_AF-A0A378VSW0-F1
#
_entry.id   AF-A0A378VSW0-F1
#
_cell.length_a   1.000
_cell.length_b   1.000
_cell.length_c   1.000
_cell.angle_alpha   90.00
_cell.angle_beta   90.00
_cell.angle_gamma   90.00
#
_symmetry.space_group_name_H-M   'P 1'
#
loop_
_entity.id
_entity.type
_entity.pdbx_description
1 polymer ?
#
loop_
_entity_poly.entity_id
_entity_poly.type
_entity_poly.pdbx_seq_one_letter_code
_entity_poly.pdbx_strand_id
1 'polypeptide(L)' 'MQKLTEQYGIDSTPTVIVGGKYRVIFNNGFDGGVHTIKELVAKVREERKRQTPAVQK' A
#
# COMPACT_ATOMS: atom_id res chain seq x y z
N MET A 1 -8.19 15.61 7.08
CA MET A 1 -7.76 14.32 7.68
C MET A 1 -8.93 13.56 8.28
N GLN A 2 -9.75 14.20 9.13
CA GLN A 2 -10.89 13.56 9.81
C GLN A 2 -11.88 12.81 8.87
N LYS A 3 -12.23 13.39 7.71
CA LYS A 3 -13.11 12.74 6.72
C LYS A 3 -12.57 11.40 6.18
N LEU A 4 -11.25 11.27 6.01
CA LEU A 4 -10.62 10.02 5.55
C LEU A 4 -10.51 9.01 6.69
N THR A 5 -10.26 9.47 7.91
CA THR A 5 -10.23 8.64 9.11
C THR A 5 -11.57 7.94 9.32
N GLU A 6 -12.67 8.69 9.24
CA GLU A 6 -14.03 8.16 9.39
C GLU A 6 -14.42 7.24 8.22
N GLN A 7 -14.07 7.62 6.99
CA GLN A 7 -14.42 6.86 5.79
C GLN A 7 -13.69 5.52 5.68
N TYR A 8 -12.42 5.46 6.08
CA TYR A 8 -11.58 4.26 5.94
C TYR A 8 -11.31 3.53 7.27
N GLY A 9 -11.93 3.99 8.37
CA GLY A 9 -11.76 3.39 9.69
C GLY A 9 -10.31 3.39 10.18
N ILE A 10 -9.59 4.50 9.98
CA ILE A 10 -8.20 4.61 10.45
C ILE A 10 -8.21 4.86 11.97
N ASP A 11 -8.08 3.80 12.73
CA ASP A 11 -8.19 3.76 14.19
C ASP A 11 -6.86 3.99 14.93
N SER A 12 -5.74 3.83 14.22
CA SER A 12 -4.41 3.75 14.82
C SER A 12 -3.34 4.40 13.93
N THR A 13 -2.34 5.00 14.58
CA THR A 13 -1.18 5.61 13.92
C THR A 13 0.12 4.98 14.41
N PRO A 14 1.07 4.63 13.53
CA PRO A 14 1.07 4.87 12.08
C PRO A 14 0.32 3.78 11.28
N THR A 15 -0.58 4.19 10.37
CA THR A 15 -1.19 3.29 9.36
C THR A 15 -0.63 3.62 7.97
N VAL A 16 -0.06 2.64 7.28
CA VAL A 16 0.49 2.78 5.92
C VAL A 16 -0.31 1.93 4.95
N ILE A 17 -0.74 2.52 3.85
CA ILE A 17 -1.49 1.85 2.78
C ILE A 17 -0.73 2.01 1.46
N VAL A 18 -0.34 0.90 0.84
CA VAL A 18 0.39 0.87 -0.43
C VAL A 18 -0.58 0.61 -1.58
N GLY A 19 -0.48 1.42 -2.63
CA GLY A 19 -1.31 1.29 -3.83
C GLY A 19 -2.81 1.52 -3.62
N GLY A 20 -3.21 2.12 -2.49
CA GLY A 20 -4.60 2.37 -2.13
C GLY A 20 -5.40 1.14 -1.72
N LYS A 21 -4.76 -0.04 -1.64
CA LYS A 21 -5.45 -1.33 -1.40
C LYS A 21 -4.75 -2.28 -0.43
N TYR A 22 -3.46 -2.12 -0.19
CA TYR A 22 -2.71 -2.99 0.71
C TYR A 22 -2.34 -2.24 2.00
N ARG A 23 -3.01 -2.55 3.11
CA ARG A 23 -2.65 -2.06 4.45
C ARG A 23 -1.43 -2.83 4.98
N VAL A 24 -0.42 -2.12 5.47
CA VAL A 24 0.78 -2.71 6.06
C VAL A 24 0.52 -3.04 7.52
N ILE A 25 0.93 -4.23 7.95
CA ILE A 25 0.88 -4.66 9.36
C ILE A 25 2.31 -4.69 9.89
N PHE A 26 2.60 -3.86 10.89
CA PHE A 26 3.92 -3.71 11.48
C PHE A 26 4.17 -4.72 12.61
N ASN A 27 4.31 -6.00 12.28
CA ASN A 27 4.53 -7.05 13.29
C ASN A 27 5.94 -7.01 13.92
N ASN A 28 6.94 -6.54 13.16
CA ASN A 28 8.36 -6.55 13.57
C ASN A 28 8.91 -5.12 13.74
N GLY A 29 8.09 -4.20 14.22
CA GLY A 29 8.43 -2.78 14.33
C GLY A 29 8.42 -2.03 12.99
N PHE A 30 8.76 -0.74 13.04
CA PHE A 30 8.68 0.15 11.89
C PHE A 30 9.71 -0.21 10.81
N ASP A 31 10.95 -0.54 11.21
CA ASP A 31 12.04 -0.90 10.30
C ASP A 31 11.73 -2.15 9.48
N GLY A 32 11.13 -3.18 10.10
CA GLY A 32 10.64 -4.37 9.39
C GLY A 32 9.54 -4.03 8.40
N GLY A 33 8.66 -3.08 8.74
CA GLY A 33 7.61 -2.61 7.83
C GLY A 33 8.14 -1.88 6.60
N VAL A 34 9.31 -1.23 6.66
CA VAL A 34 9.93 -0.60 5.48
C VAL A 34 10.26 -1.64 4.40
N HIS A 35 10.70 -2.83 4.80
CA HIS A 35 10.96 -3.92 3.86
C HIS A 35 9.64 -4.38 3.20
N THR A 36 8.60 -4.62 3.99
CA THR A 36 7.26 -5.00 3.49
C THR A 36 6.67 -3.94 2.56
N ILE A 37 6.89 -2.65 2.85
CA ILE A 37 6.45 -1.56 1.97
C ILE A 37 7.13 -1.66 0.60
N LYS A 38 8.45 -1.90 0.56
CA LYS A 38 9.20 -2.04 -0.70
C LYS A 38 8.66 -3.21 -1.54
N GLU A 39 8.39 -4.35 -0.92
CA GLU A 39 7.81 -5.52 -1.59
C GLU A 39 6.40 -5.24 -2.14
N LEU A 40 5.54 -4.59 -1.35
CA LEU A 40 4.20 -4.22 -1.77
C LEU A 40 4.21 -3.21 -2.92
N VAL A 41 5.15 -2.25 -2.92
CA VAL A 41 5.32 -1.30 -4.04
C VAL A 41 5.71 -2.05 -5.30
N ALA A 42 6.67 -2.98 -5.21
CA ALA A 42 7.07 -3.81 -6.36
C ALA A 42 5.89 -4.62 -6.89
N LYS A 43 5.11 -5.26 -6.01
CA LYS A 43 3.91 -6.00 -6.37
C LYS A 43 2.87 -5.13 -7.07
N VAL A 44 2.53 -3.97 -6.51
CA VAL A 44 1.58 -3.02 -7.12
C VAL A 44 2.07 -2.54 -8.49
N ARG A 45 3.38 -2.35 -8.66
CA ARG A 45 3.97 -1.96 -9.94
C ARG A 45 3.78 -3.03 -11.00
N GLU A 46 4.06 -4.29 -10.67
CA GLU A 46 3.89 -5.41 -11.61
C GLU A 46 2.40 -5.68 -11.90
N GLU A 47 1.52 -5.54 -10.91
CA GLU A 47 0.06 -5.61 -11.13
C GLU A 47 -0.43 -4.53 -12.09
N ARG A 48 0.04 -3.29 -11.93
CA ARG A 48 -0.32 -2.19 -12.85
C ARG A 48 0.23 -2.43 -14.25
N LYS A 49 1.47 -2.91 -14.39
CA LYS A 49 2.02 -3.29 -15.70
C LYS A 49 1.23 -4.39 -16.39
N ARG A 50 0.68 -5.35 -15.64
CA ARG A 50 -0.17 -6.42 -16.18
C ARG A 50 -1.56 -5.90 -16.58
N GLN A 51 -2.08 -4.92 -15.85
CA GLN A 51 -3.41 -4.34 -16.09
C GLN A 51 -3.42 -3.29 -17.20
N THR A 52 -2.30 -2.60 -17.45
CA THR A 52 -2.15 -1.80 -18.66
C THR A 52 -1.82 -2.75 -19.80
N PRO A 53 -2.74 -3.06 -20.73
CA PRO A 53 -2.35 -3.78 -21.94
C PRO A 53 -1.26 -2.92 -22.60
N ALA A 54 -0.19 -3.55 -23.06
CA ALA A 54 0.77 -2.87 -23.92
C ALA A 54 -0.05 -2.18 -25.02
N VAL A 55 -0.06 -0.84 -25.03
CA VAL A 55 -0.54 -0.07 -26.16
C VAL A 55 0.41 -0.47 -27.30
N GLN A 56 -0.02 -1.46 -28.08
CA GLN A 56 0.61 -1.82 -29.34
C GLN A 56 0.54 -0.56 -30.20
N LYS A 57 1.67 0.11 -30.34
CA LYS A 57 1.88 1.09 -31.39
C LYS A 57 2.44 0.38 -32.61
#